data_AF-N6YNK9-F1
#
_entry.id   AF-N6YNK9-F1
#
_cell.length_a   1.000
_cell.length_b   1.000
_cell.length_c   1.000
_cell.angle_alpha   90.00
_cell.angle_beta   90.00
_cell.angle_gamma   90.00
#
_symmetry.space_group_name_H-M   'P 1'
#
loop_
_entity.id
_entity.type
_entity.pdbx_description
1 polymer ?
#
loop_
_entity_poly.entity_id
_entity_poly.type
_entity_poly.pdbx_seq_one_letter_code
_entity_poly.pdbx_strand_id
1 'polypeptide(L)'
;GYGANCIYVTDSAGHLLPDTVKARIAAVREALKPETELGFHGHHNLAMGVANSLAALEAGATRIDAAAAGLGAGAGNTPMEVFIAVCALMGIETGVDVFKIQDVAEDLVVPIMDFPIRIDRDALTLGYAGVYGSFLLFAKRAEKKYGVPAREILVEMGRRGMVGGQEDMIEDTAMNLARAKGMVPAPLNG
;
A
#
# COMPACT_ATOMS: atom_id res chain seq x y z
N GLY A 1 2.45 27.63 -13.16
CA GLY A 1 2.47 26.20 -12.79
C GLY A 1 1.05 25.70 -12.60
N TYR A 2 0.85 24.39 -12.42
CA TYR A 2 -0.47 23.76 -12.36
C TYR A 2 -1.28 24.00 -11.06
N GLY A 3 -0.70 24.62 -10.03
CA GLY A 3 -1.44 25.20 -8.90
C GLY A 3 -1.58 24.36 -7.61
N ALA A 4 -1.00 23.16 -7.55
CA ALA A 4 -1.02 22.35 -6.32
C ALA A 4 -0.24 23.02 -5.17
N ASN A 5 -0.86 23.06 -3.99
CA ASN A 5 -0.27 23.62 -2.76
C ASN A 5 0.26 22.53 -1.80
N CYS A 6 -0.13 21.29 -2.01
CA CYS A 6 0.38 20.11 -1.30
C CYS A 6 0.66 18.98 -2.30
N ILE A 7 1.79 18.30 -2.14
CA ILE A 7 2.18 17.13 -2.92
C ILE A 7 2.28 15.93 -1.99
N TYR A 8 1.87 14.75 -2.43
CA TYR A 8 1.92 13.52 -1.64
C TYR A 8 2.85 12.47 -2.26
N VAL A 9 3.61 11.79 -1.40
CA VAL A 9 4.24 10.50 -1.74
C VAL A 9 3.31 9.38 -1.27
N THR A 10 2.92 8.51 -2.20
CA THR A 10 1.93 7.45 -1.93
C THR A 10 2.57 6.07 -2.01
N ASP A 11 2.42 5.26 -0.96
CA ASP A 11 2.74 3.83 -0.94
C ASP A 11 1.47 2.98 -1.15
N SER A 12 0.96 3.02 -2.38
CA SER A 12 -0.31 2.38 -2.74
C SER A 12 -0.28 0.84 -2.64
N ALA A 13 0.91 0.23 -2.65
CA ALA A 13 1.09 -1.20 -2.49
C ALA A 13 1.38 -1.60 -1.03
N GLY A 14 1.62 -0.66 -0.13
CA GLY A 14 2.07 -0.93 1.24
C GLY A 14 3.40 -1.70 1.26
N HIS A 15 4.31 -1.37 0.35
CA HIS A 15 5.57 -2.08 0.08
C HIS A 15 6.79 -1.33 0.60
N LEU A 16 6.68 -0.02 0.82
CA LEU A 16 7.83 0.77 1.21
C LEU A 16 8.26 0.46 2.63
N LEU A 17 9.57 0.54 2.86
CA LEU A 17 10.18 0.49 4.18
C LEU A 17 10.63 1.89 4.61
N PRO A 18 10.82 2.14 5.92
CA PRO A 18 11.10 3.47 6.44
C PRO A 18 12.22 4.24 5.74
N ASP A 19 13.34 3.59 5.45
CA ASP A 19 14.48 4.24 4.77
C ASP A 19 14.14 4.66 3.34
N THR A 20 13.31 3.87 2.64
CA THR A 20 12.85 4.20 1.29
C THR A 20 11.84 5.35 1.33
N VAL A 21 10.97 5.39 2.34
CA VAL A 21 10.06 6.51 2.54
C VAL A 21 10.83 7.79 2.81
N LYS A 22 11.83 7.77 3.71
CA LYS A 22 12.71 8.92 3.98
C LYS A 22 13.38 9.44 2.72
N ALA A 23 14.00 8.54 1.94
CA ALA A 23 14.69 8.91 0.71
C ALA A 23 13.74 9.59 -0.30
N ARG A 24 12.53 9.06 -0.48
CA ARG A 24 11.53 9.63 -1.41
C ARG A 24 10.98 10.97 -0.93
N ILE A 25 10.63 11.08 0.34
CA ILE A 25 10.12 12.32 0.93
C ILE A 25 11.18 13.41 0.87
N ALA A 26 12.43 13.11 1.25
CA ALA A 26 13.53 14.07 1.22
C ALA A 26 13.80 14.59 -0.21
N ALA A 27 13.83 13.69 -1.20
CA ALA A 27 14.03 14.07 -2.60
C ALA A 27 12.89 14.97 -3.12
N VAL A 28 11.63 14.67 -2.77
CA VAL A 28 10.49 15.53 -3.12
C VAL A 28 10.58 16.86 -2.39
N ARG A 29 10.93 16.85 -1.10
CA ARG A 29 11.04 18.07 -0.29
C ARG A 29 12.06 19.05 -0.86
N GLU A 30 13.22 18.56 -1.30
CA GLU A 30 14.30 19.33 -1.93
C GLU A 30 13.86 19.97 -3.25
N ALA A 31 13.03 19.27 -4.03
CA ALA A 31 12.52 19.75 -5.31
C ALA A 31 11.37 20.78 -5.18
N LEU A 32 10.73 20.86 -4.02
CA LEU A 32 9.56 21.72 -3.79
C LEU A 32 9.96 23.06 -3.17
N LYS A 33 9.14 24.08 -3.44
CA LYS A 33 9.26 25.36 -2.75
C LYS A 33 8.99 25.19 -1.24
N PRO A 34 9.61 26.00 -0.36
CA PRO A 34 9.42 25.89 1.09
C PRO A 34 7.97 25.95 1.54
N GLU A 35 7.15 26.77 0.87
CA GLU A 35 5.73 26.97 1.18
C GLU A 35 4.81 25.85 0.69
N THR A 36 5.28 24.97 -0.21
CA THR A 36 4.48 23.84 -0.70
C THR A 36 4.48 22.75 0.36
N GLU A 37 3.31 22.32 0.81
CA GLU A 37 3.20 21.25 1.79
C GLU A 37 3.55 19.90 1.18
N LEU A 38 4.01 18.98 2.03
CA LEU A 38 4.37 17.63 1.63
C LEU A 38 3.66 16.62 2.53
N GLY A 39 2.95 15.69 1.89
CA GLY A 39 2.20 14.65 2.56
C GLY A 39 2.74 13.24 2.28
N PHE A 40 2.37 12.31 3.15
CA PHE A 40 2.58 10.89 2.94
C PHE A 40 1.27 10.12 3.13
N HIS A 41 1.03 9.18 2.23
CA HIS A 41 -0.10 8.26 2.27
C HIS A 41 0.43 6.83 2.18
N GLY A 42 0.26 6.05 3.25
CA GLY A 42 0.78 4.70 3.35
C GLY A 42 -0.27 3.64 3.62
N HIS A 43 -0.10 2.47 3.02
CA HIS A 43 -0.88 1.27 3.31
C HIS A 43 -0.17 0.36 4.34
N HIS A 44 -0.95 -0.50 5.00
CA HIS A 44 -0.51 -1.33 6.12
C HIS A 44 -0.22 -2.79 5.75
N ASN A 45 -0.04 -3.10 4.44
CA ASN A 45 0.14 -4.47 3.94
C ASN A 45 1.33 -5.22 4.55
N LEU A 46 2.39 -4.50 4.97
CA LEU A 46 3.57 -5.03 5.67
C LEU A 46 3.61 -4.65 7.16
N ALA A 47 2.52 -4.18 7.75
CA ALA A 47 2.47 -3.57 9.08
C ALA A 47 3.32 -2.30 9.24
N MET A 48 3.77 -1.68 8.14
CA MET A 48 4.70 -0.55 8.17
C MET A 48 4.02 0.82 8.17
N GLY A 49 2.69 0.92 8.05
CA GLY A 49 2.00 2.21 7.90
C GLY A 49 2.38 3.27 8.95
N VAL A 50 2.36 2.92 10.25
CA VAL A 50 2.75 3.83 11.34
C VAL A 50 4.23 4.21 11.25
N ALA A 51 5.12 3.22 11.10
CA ALA A 51 6.56 3.46 11.02
C ALA A 51 6.94 4.31 9.80
N ASN A 52 6.32 4.07 8.66
CA ASN A 52 6.51 4.83 7.43
C ASN A 52 5.97 6.25 7.56
N SER A 53 4.83 6.46 8.22
CA SER A 53 4.31 7.79 8.51
C SER A 53 5.28 8.60 9.38
N LEU A 54 5.86 8.00 10.43
CA LEU A 54 6.90 8.66 11.24
C LEU A 54 8.16 8.96 10.42
N ALA A 55 8.60 8.00 9.60
CA ALA A 55 9.74 8.18 8.71
C ALA A 55 9.53 9.33 7.71
N ALA A 56 8.30 9.51 7.22
CA ALA A 56 7.93 10.64 6.38
C ALA A 56 7.98 11.97 7.15
N LEU A 57 7.46 12.03 8.38
CA LEU A 57 7.56 13.22 9.24
C LEU A 57 9.02 13.63 9.46
N GLU A 58 9.89 12.66 9.79
CA GLU A 58 11.32 12.88 9.99
C GLU A 58 12.02 13.45 8.74
N ALA A 59 11.52 13.12 7.55
CA ALA A 59 12.04 13.59 6.28
C ALA A 59 11.41 14.90 5.78
N GLY A 60 10.51 15.52 6.55
CA GLY A 60 9.94 16.84 6.26
C GLY A 60 8.53 16.81 5.65
N ALA A 61 7.83 15.69 5.71
CA ALA A 61 6.37 15.70 5.50
C ALA A 61 5.68 16.40 6.69
N THR A 62 4.63 17.15 6.40
CA THR A 62 3.81 17.86 7.40
C THR A 62 2.37 17.37 7.42
N ARG A 63 2.01 16.46 6.51
CA ARG A 63 0.68 15.84 6.44
C ARG A 63 0.80 14.33 6.35
N ILE A 64 0.03 13.61 7.15
CA ILE A 64 -0.03 12.15 7.13
C ILE A 64 -1.49 11.76 6.91
N ASP A 65 -1.73 10.96 5.88
CA ASP A 65 -3.02 10.29 5.74
C ASP A 65 -3.07 9.06 6.65
N ALA A 66 -4.19 8.92 7.35
CA ALA A 66 -4.52 7.78 8.19
C ALA A 66 -6.03 7.57 8.18
N ALA A 67 -6.49 6.39 8.57
CA ALA A 67 -7.92 6.09 8.70
C ALA A 67 -8.20 5.42 10.04
N ALA A 68 -9.33 5.77 10.66
CA ALA A 68 -9.79 5.10 11.87
C ALA A 68 -9.97 3.59 11.62
N ALA A 69 -9.51 2.77 12.56
CA ALA A 69 -9.41 1.32 12.45
C ALA A 69 -8.65 0.83 11.20
N GLY A 70 -7.81 1.69 10.62
CA GLY A 70 -7.08 1.42 9.38
C GLY A 70 -7.97 1.28 8.14
N LEU A 71 -9.25 1.69 8.18
CA LEU A 71 -10.21 1.47 7.08
C LEU A 71 -9.64 1.90 5.71
N GLY A 72 -9.55 0.95 4.78
CA GLY A 72 -8.96 1.18 3.46
C GLY A 72 -8.73 -0.10 2.67
N ALA A 73 -8.12 0.01 1.50
CA ALA A 73 -7.82 -1.13 0.64
C ALA A 73 -6.69 -2.02 1.21
N GLY A 74 -6.69 -3.31 0.85
CA GLY A 74 -5.68 -4.28 1.30
C GLY A 74 -5.79 -4.54 2.81
N ALA A 75 -4.66 -4.48 3.52
CA ALA A 75 -4.62 -4.52 4.98
C ALA A 75 -4.98 -3.17 5.63
N GLY A 76 -5.48 -2.21 4.86
CA GLY A 76 -5.86 -0.89 5.33
C GLY A 76 -4.81 0.19 5.12
N ASN A 77 -5.18 1.40 5.52
CA ASN A 77 -4.29 2.56 5.63
C ASN A 77 -3.53 2.52 6.95
N THR A 78 -2.65 3.50 7.20
CA THR A 78 -2.13 3.73 8.56
C THR A 78 -3.30 3.85 9.56
N PRO A 79 -3.39 2.97 10.58
CA PRO A 79 -4.45 3.05 11.59
C PRO A 79 -4.29 4.33 12.41
N MET A 80 -5.29 5.21 12.33
CA MET A 80 -5.21 6.57 12.88
C MET A 80 -5.05 6.54 14.39
N GLU A 81 -5.87 5.78 15.10
CA GLU A 81 -5.83 5.64 16.56
C GLU A 81 -4.45 5.17 17.05
N VAL A 82 -3.82 4.24 16.33
CA VAL A 82 -2.47 3.75 16.66
C VAL A 82 -1.42 4.84 16.37
N PHE A 83 -1.50 5.48 15.21
CA PHE A 83 -0.56 6.55 14.84
C PHE A 83 -0.62 7.73 15.81
N ILE A 84 -1.82 8.18 16.18
CA ILE A 84 -2.03 9.26 17.15
C ILE A 84 -1.51 8.87 18.54
N ALA A 85 -1.74 7.64 19.00
CA ALA A 85 -1.18 7.17 20.26
C ALA A 85 0.36 7.16 20.26
N VAL A 86 0.99 6.73 19.16
CA VAL A 86 2.45 6.75 19.01
C VAL A 86 2.97 8.20 18.96
N CYS A 87 2.32 9.10 18.22
CA CYS A 87 2.65 10.52 18.21
C CYS A 87 2.60 11.12 19.62
N ALA A 88 1.55 10.82 20.40
CA ALA A 88 1.42 11.30 21.78
C ALA A 88 2.58 10.81 22.68
N LEU A 89 2.96 9.53 22.58
CA LEU A 89 4.11 8.98 23.32
C LEU A 89 5.45 9.59 22.89
N MET A 90 5.56 10.02 21.63
CA MET A 90 6.74 10.71 21.10
C MET A 90 6.73 12.22 21.32
N GLY A 91 5.65 12.79 21.88
CA GLY A 91 5.49 14.24 22.04
C GLY A 91 5.24 15.01 20.74
N ILE A 92 4.74 14.33 19.70
CA ILE A 92 4.35 14.93 18.42
C ILE A 92 2.90 15.41 18.54
N GLU A 93 2.70 16.72 18.38
CA GLU A 93 1.36 17.33 18.42
C GLU A 93 0.59 17.11 17.11
N THR A 94 -0.62 16.55 17.23
CA THR A 94 -1.51 16.28 16.09
C THR A 94 -2.84 17.03 16.20
N GLY A 95 -3.18 17.56 17.38
CA GLY A 95 -4.49 18.13 17.67
C GLY A 95 -5.62 17.11 17.81
N VAL A 96 -5.32 15.80 17.77
CA VAL A 96 -6.31 14.71 17.91
C VAL A 96 -6.21 14.08 19.29
N ASP A 97 -7.35 13.95 19.96
CA ASP A 97 -7.45 13.28 21.25
C ASP A 97 -7.37 11.75 21.08
N VAL A 98 -6.42 11.11 21.78
CA VAL A 98 -6.13 9.67 21.67
C VAL A 98 -7.36 8.81 22.02
N PHE A 99 -8.09 9.15 23.08
CA PHE A 99 -9.21 8.34 23.53
C PHE A 99 -10.41 8.52 22.62
N LYS A 100 -10.70 9.75 22.19
CA LYS A 100 -11.81 10.00 21.25
C LYS A 100 -11.61 9.29 19.91
N ILE A 101 -10.39 9.23 19.38
CA ILE A 101 -10.15 8.51 18.12
C ILE A 101 -10.22 6.99 18.30
N GLN A 102 -9.86 6.47 19.47
CA GLN A 102 -10.10 5.06 19.81
C GLN A 102 -11.60 4.74 19.81
N ASP A 103 -12.41 5.57 20.47
CA ASP A 103 -13.87 5.40 20.51
C ASP A 103 -14.47 5.45 19.10
N VAL A 104 -14.02 6.39 18.25
CA VAL A 104 -14.47 6.45 16.84
C VAL A 104 -14.09 5.19 16.08
N ALA A 105 -12.85 4.69 16.22
CA ALA A 105 -12.40 3.49 15.55
C ALA A 105 -13.25 2.27 15.95
N GLU A 106 -13.43 2.05 17.26
CA GLU A 106 -14.09 0.86 17.79
C GLU A 106 -15.62 0.92 17.71
N ASP A 107 -16.22 2.04 18.09
CA ASP A 107 -17.68 2.13 18.26
C ASP A 107 -18.41 2.56 16.97
N LEU A 108 -17.72 3.22 16.04
CA LEU A 108 -18.34 3.76 14.82
C LEU A 108 -17.82 3.12 13.54
N VAL A 109 -16.50 2.87 13.43
CA VAL A 109 -15.89 2.42 12.17
C VAL A 109 -15.85 0.89 12.06
N VAL A 110 -15.40 0.18 13.09
CA VAL A 110 -15.41 -1.29 13.09
C VAL A 110 -16.81 -1.88 12.80
N PRO A 111 -17.91 -1.37 13.38
CA PRO A 111 -19.24 -1.94 13.17
C PRO A 111 -19.79 -1.80 11.73
N ILE A 112 -19.26 -0.87 10.93
CA ILE A 112 -19.68 -0.67 9.54
C ILE A 112 -18.80 -1.42 8.53
N MET A 113 -17.76 -2.13 8.98
CA MET A 113 -16.90 -2.90 8.09
C MET A 113 -17.59 -4.18 7.63
N ASP A 114 -17.64 -4.41 6.32
CA ASP A 114 -18.14 -5.68 5.75
C ASP A 114 -17.23 -6.87 6.13
N PHE A 115 -15.92 -6.59 6.27
CA PHE A 115 -14.89 -7.58 6.58
C PHE A 115 -13.83 -6.94 7.49
N PRO A 116 -13.19 -7.70 8.38
CA PRO A 116 -12.15 -7.17 9.24
C PRO A 116 -10.95 -6.70 8.41
N ILE A 117 -10.54 -5.45 8.62
CA ILE A 117 -9.30 -4.91 8.07
C ILE A 117 -8.12 -5.55 8.81
N ARG A 118 -7.33 -6.34 8.09
CA ARG A 118 -6.18 -7.05 8.64
C ARG A 118 -5.19 -7.43 7.56
N ILE A 119 -3.98 -7.79 7.98
CA ILE A 119 -2.99 -8.42 7.11
C ILE A 119 -3.39 -9.89 6.91
N ASP A 120 -4.13 -10.16 5.84
CA ASP A 120 -4.39 -11.51 5.38
C ASP A 120 -3.33 -11.95 4.35
N ARG A 121 -3.52 -13.15 3.78
CA ARG A 121 -2.59 -13.72 2.80
C ARG A 121 -2.42 -12.83 1.57
N ASP A 122 -3.51 -12.23 1.11
CA ASP A 122 -3.52 -11.50 -0.15
C ASP A 122 -2.90 -10.12 0.05
N ALA A 123 -3.29 -9.41 1.12
CA ALA A 123 -2.69 -8.13 1.48
C ALA A 123 -1.18 -8.26 1.71
N LEU A 124 -0.74 -9.30 2.43
CA LEU A 124 0.69 -9.56 2.63
C LEU A 124 1.42 -9.83 1.31
N THR A 125 0.79 -10.57 0.40
CA THR A 125 1.35 -10.85 -0.93
C THR A 125 1.52 -9.58 -1.74
N LEU A 126 0.52 -8.68 -1.74
CA LEU A 126 0.59 -7.38 -2.41
C LEU A 126 1.73 -6.52 -1.85
N GLY A 127 1.82 -6.41 -0.52
CA GLY A 127 2.88 -5.68 0.16
C GLY A 127 4.26 -6.26 -0.14
N TYR A 128 4.41 -7.58 -0.14
CA TYR A 128 5.69 -8.23 -0.45
C TYR A 128 6.10 -8.07 -1.91
N ALA A 129 5.15 -8.22 -2.84
CA ALA A 129 5.40 -8.12 -4.28
C ALA A 129 5.56 -6.67 -4.77
N GLY A 130 5.04 -5.68 -4.04
CA GLY A 130 5.09 -4.28 -4.47
C GLY A 130 4.14 -3.96 -5.62
N VAL A 131 2.99 -4.65 -5.69
CA VAL A 131 2.00 -4.49 -6.76
C VAL A 131 0.69 -3.91 -6.26
N TYR A 132 0.00 -3.19 -7.14
CA TYR A 132 -1.24 -2.48 -6.81
C TYR A 132 -2.40 -3.45 -6.54
N GLY A 133 -3.29 -3.09 -5.62
CA GLY A 133 -4.38 -3.96 -5.15
C GLY A 133 -5.34 -4.44 -6.24
N SER A 134 -5.53 -3.67 -7.33
CA SER A 134 -6.39 -4.08 -8.45
C SER A 134 -5.92 -5.39 -9.08
N PHE A 135 -4.62 -5.69 -9.07
CA PHE A 135 -4.04 -6.87 -9.71
C PHE A 135 -4.50 -8.18 -9.08
N LEU A 136 -4.85 -8.17 -7.78
CA LEU A 136 -5.21 -9.39 -7.05
C LEU A 136 -6.39 -10.13 -7.69
N LEU A 137 -7.44 -9.40 -8.10
CA LEU A 137 -8.63 -10.00 -8.70
C LEU A 137 -8.30 -10.70 -10.03
N PHE A 138 -7.49 -10.05 -10.86
CA PHE A 138 -7.05 -10.60 -12.14
C PHE A 138 -6.10 -11.78 -11.95
N ALA A 139 -5.17 -11.71 -10.99
CA ALA A 139 -4.27 -12.81 -10.64
C ALA A 139 -5.05 -14.05 -10.16
N LYS A 140 -6.10 -13.88 -9.35
CA LYS A 140 -6.98 -14.98 -8.94
C LYS A 140 -7.78 -15.59 -10.10
N ARG A 141 -8.19 -14.78 -11.08
CA ARG A 141 -8.83 -15.28 -12.31
C ARG A 141 -7.85 -16.07 -13.16
N ALA A 142 -6.63 -15.57 -13.31
CA ALA A 142 -5.55 -16.24 -14.02
C ALA A 142 -5.14 -17.55 -13.31
N GLU A 143 -5.10 -17.58 -11.97
CA GLU A 143 -4.87 -18.81 -11.20
C GLU A 143 -5.89 -19.89 -11.53
N LYS A 144 -7.18 -19.55 -11.55
CA LYS A 144 -8.24 -20.50 -11.93
C LYS A 144 -8.10 -21.00 -13.37
N LYS A 145 -7.56 -20.18 -14.28
CA LYS A 145 -7.42 -20.49 -15.71
C LYS A 145 -6.17 -21.32 -16.02
N TYR A 146 -5.05 -21.02 -15.36
CA TYR A 146 -3.73 -21.58 -15.70
C TYR A 146 -3.12 -22.48 -14.61
N GLY A 147 -3.74 -22.57 -13.44
CA GLY A 147 -3.29 -23.40 -12.32
C GLY A 147 -2.07 -22.85 -11.56
N VAL A 148 -1.53 -21.70 -11.96
CA VAL A 148 -0.42 -21.04 -11.28
C VAL A 148 -0.95 -20.21 -10.11
N PRO A 149 -0.45 -20.37 -8.88
CA PRO A 149 -0.94 -19.59 -7.72
C PRO A 149 -0.85 -18.08 -7.96
N ALA A 150 -1.90 -17.33 -7.61
CA ALA A 150 -1.96 -15.87 -7.79
C ALA A 150 -0.75 -15.15 -7.18
N ARG A 151 -0.26 -15.62 -6.03
CA ARG A 151 0.94 -15.06 -5.39
C ARG A 151 2.20 -15.12 -6.24
N GLU A 152 2.38 -16.20 -7.01
CA GLU A 152 3.56 -16.34 -7.88
C GLU A 152 3.46 -15.39 -9.06
N ILE A 153 2.25 -15.22 -9.59
CA ILE A 153 1.96 -14.25 -10.65
C ILE A 153 2.24 -12.83 -10.15
N LEU A 154 1.72 -12.46 -8.98
CA LEU A 154 1.89 -11.13 -8.40
C LEU A 154 3.36 -10.82 -8.07
N VAL A 155 4.11 -11.78 -7.53
CA VAL A 155 5.55 -11.61 -7.26
C VAL A 155 6.34 -11.39 -8.56
N GLU A 156 6.02 -12.13 -9.63
CA GLU A 156 6.67 -11.92 -10.93
C GLU A 156 6.29 -10.57 -11.55
N MET A 157 5.02 -10.14 -11.41
CA MET A 157 4.58 -8.80 -11.84
C MET A 157 5.36 -7.70 -11.10
N GLY A 158 5.55 -7.86 -9.80
CA GLY A 158 6.37 -6.97 -8.96
C GLY A 158 7.82 -6.92 -9.41
N ARG A 159 8.43 -8.08 -9.65
CA ARG A 159 9.81 -8.20 -10.18
C ARG A 159 10.00 -7.47 -11.51
N ARG A 160 8.95 -7.40 -12.34
CA ARG A 160 8.96 -6.68 -13.62
C ARG A 160 8.66 -5.18 -13.51
N GLY A 161 8.37 -4.66 -12.31
CA GLY A 161 8.10 -3.24 -12.08
C GLY A 161 6.76 -2.77 -12.67
N MET A 162 5.76 -3.65 -12.73
CA MET A 162 4.45 -3.34 -13.31
C MET A 162 3.67 -2.37 -12.40
N VAL A 163 2.96 -1.42 -13.01
CA VAL A 163 2.17 -0.37 -12.33
C VAL A 163 0.67 -0.55 -12.58
N GLY A 164 -0.17 0.12 -11.78
CA GLY A 164 -1.63 0.09 -11.97
C GLY A 164 -2.03 0.49 -13.39
N GLY A 165 -3.02 -0.19 -13.96
CA GLY A 165 -3.42 -0.04 -15.38
C GLY A 165 -2.78 -1.06 -16.34
N GLN A 166 -1.87 -1.92 -15.87
CA GLN A 166 -1.24 -3.00 -16.65
C GLN A 166 -1.80 -4.39 -16.31
N GLU A 167 -3.10 -4.47 -16.04
CA GLU A 167 -3.77 -5.72 -15.64
C GLU A 167 -3.78 -6.79 -16.75
N ASP A 168 -3.66 -6.40 -18.02
CA ASP A 168 -3.55 -7.28 -19.19
C ASP A 168 -2.30 -8.19 -19.13
N MET A 169 -1.20 -7.67 -18.62
CA MET A 169 0.08 -8.41 -18.48
C MET A 169 0.02 -9.58 -17.49
N ILE A 170 -1.01 -9.65 -16.65
CA ILE A 170 -1.21 -10.72 -15.66
C ILE A 170 -1.49 -12.05 -16.37
N GLU A 171 -2.27 -12.03 -17.46
CA GLU A 171 -2.62 -13.22 -18.22
C GLU A 171 -1.39 -13.81 -18.92
N ASP A 172 -0.59 -12.96 -19.56
CA ASP A 172 0.68 -13.35 -20.18
C ASP A 172 1.68 -13.88 -19.16
N THR A 173 1.77 -13.23 -17.98
CA THR A 173 2.66 -13.69 -16.91
C THR A 173 2.24 -15.06 -16.39
N ALA A 174 0.95 -15.27 -16.16
CA ALA A 174 0.41 -16.57 -15.74
C ALA A 174 0.66 -17.66 -16.77
N MET A 175 0.42 -17.38 -18.06
CA MET A 175 0.65 -18.34 -19.15
C MET A 175 2.13 -18.73 -19.27
N ASN A 176 3.04 -17.76 -19.17
CA ASN A 176 4.48 -18.00 -19.22
C ASN A 176 4.96 -18.84 -18.03
N LEU A 177 4.49 -18.53 -16.82
CA LEU A 177 4.79 -19.32 -15.61
C LEU A 177 4.23 -20.75 -15.73
N ALA A 178 3.02 -20.91 -16.26
CA ALA A 178 2.39 -22.20 -16.46
C ALA A 178 3.16 -23.07 -17.46
N ARG A 179 3.63 -22.47 -18.58
CA ARG A 179 4.48 -23.14 -19.57
C ARG A 179 5.82 -23.56 -18.97
N ALA A 180 6.48 -22.68 -18.21
CA ALA A 180 7.74 -23.01 -17.55
C ALA A 180 7.61 -24.19 -16.56
N LYS A 181 6.40 -24.41 -16.03
CA LYS A 181 6.07 -25.54 -15.14
C LYS A 181 5.47 -26.76 -15.87
N GLY A 182 5.36 -26.73 -17.20
CA GLY A 182 4.77 -27.82 -18.00
C GLY A 182 3.25 -28.01 -17.79
N MET A 183 2.56 -27.01 -17.24
CA MET A 183 1.12 -27.07 -16.93
C MET A 183 0.24 -26.77 -18.15
N VAL A 184 0.78 -26.09 -19.16
CA VAL A 184 0.09 -25.71 -20.40
C VAL A 184 0.99 -26.07 -21.58
N PRO A 185 0.45 -26.58 -22.71
CA PRO A 185 1.23 -26.87 -23.90
C PRO A 185 1.99 -25.63 -24.40
N ALA A 186 3.19 -25.86 -24.96
CA ALA A 186 3.86 -24.84 -25.77
C ALA A 186 2.94 -24.41 -26.92
N PRO A 187 2.96 -23.13 -27.34
CA PRO A 187 2.16 -22.72 -28.48
C PRO A 187 2.55 -23.59 -29.69
N LEU A 188 1.54 -24.04 -30.44
CA LEU A 188 1.79 -24.68 -31.73
C LEU A 188 2.54 -23.64 -32.57
N ASN A 189 3.79 -23.94 -32.92
CA ASN A 189 4.56 -23.10 -33.82
C ASN A 189 3.75 -22.97 -35.14
N GLY A 190 3.27 -21.75 -35.41
CA GLY A 190 2.69 -21.36 -36.69
C GLY A 190 3.78 -20.98 -37.69
#